data_AF-A0A2N1PYW1-F1
#
_entry.id   AF-A0A2N1PYW1-F1
#
_cell.length_a   1.000
_cell.length_b   1.000
_cell.length_c   1.000
_cell.angle_alpha   90.00
_cell.angle_beta   90.00
_cell.angle_gamma   90.00
#
_symmetry.space_group_name_H-M   'P 1'
#
loop_
_entity.id
_entity.type
_entity.pdbx_description
1 polymer ?
#
loop_
_entity_poly.entity_id
_entity_poly.type
_entity_poly.pdbx_seq_one_letter_code
_entity_poly.pdbx_strand_id
1 'polypeptide(L)' 'MFHHLQNGADEKKIAWLLKHAYHMSEQDIETYIKRFFGRFYSQQFKRQTLPEGPKILGISLSPRGQYRMPSDVKRK' A
#
# COMPACT_ATOMS: atom_id res chain seq x y z
N MET A 1 -0.08 -3.29 3.05
CA MET A 1 1.11 -2.54 2.56
C MET A 1 2.28 -3.45 2.22
N PHE A 2 2.83 -4.20 3.19
CA PHE A 2 3.99 -5.08 2.96
C PHE A 2 3.81 -6.00 1.73
N HIS A 3 2.74 -6.79 1.70
CA HIS A 3 2.48 -7.72 0.59
C HIS A 3 2.28 -7.04 -0.77
N HIS A 4 1.71 -5.83 -0.79
CA HIS A 4 1.53 -5.08 -2.02
C HIS A 4 2.88 -4.60 -2.59
N LEU A 5 3.78 -4.12 -1.71
CA LEU A 5 5.05 -3.50 -2.12
C LEU A 5 6.21 -4.48 -2.29
N GLN A 6 6.29 -5.52 -1.45
CA GLN A 6 7.37 -6.51 -1.52
C GLN A 6 7.03 -7.70 -2.40
N ASN A 7 5.78 -8.17 -2.34
CA ASN A 7 5.38 -9.38 -3.05
C ASN A 7 4.59 -9.08 -4.33
N GLY A 8 4.32 -7.81 -4.64
CA GLY A 8 3.45 -7.43 -5.76
C GLY A 8 2.04 -8.02 -5.65
N ALA A 9 1.56 -8.30 -4.43
CA ALA A 9 0.27 -8.94 -4.24
C ALA A 9 -0.86 -8.04 -4.74
N ASP A 10 -1.77 -8.64 -5.51
CA ASP A 10 -2.99 -8.02 -5.97
C ASP A 10 -4.05 -7.97 -4.85
N GLU A 11 -5.13 -7.25 -5.13
CA GLU A 11 -6.22 -7.05 -4.18
C GLU A 11 -6.85 -8.38 -3.73
N LYS A 12 -7.03 -9.32 -4.66
CA LYS A 12 -7.63 -10.62 -4.37
C LYS A 12 -6.74 -11.46 -3.46
N LYS A 13 -5.43 -11.49 -3.73
CA LYS A 13 -4.47 -12.19 -2.86
C LYS A 13 -4.41 -11.55 -1.47
N ILE A 14 -4.46 -10.23 -1.38
CA ILE A 14 -4.48 -9.54 -0.08
C ILE A 14 -5.78 -9.86 0.68
N ALA A 15 -6.94 -9.85 0.01
CA ALA A 15 -8.21 -10.25 0.61
C ALA A 15 -8.18 -11.68 1.14
N TRP A 16 -7.65 -12.60 0.33
CA TRP A 16 -7.47 -13.99 0.72
C TRP A 16 -6.55 -14.12 1.94
N LEU A 17 -5.42 -13.41 1.96
CA LEU A 17 -4.50 -13.40 3.10
C LEU A 17 -5.16 -12.86 4.38
N LEU A 18 -5.95 -11.79 4.28
CA LEU A 18 -6.65 -11.22 5.44
C LEU A 18 -7.67 -12.20 6.03
N LYS A 19 -8.40 -12.93 5.17
CA LYS A 19 -9.35 -13.96 5.61
C LYS A 19 -8.66 -15.09 6.39
N HIS A 20 -7.49 -15.55 5.94
CA HIS A 20 -6.79 -16.67 6.57
C HIS A 20 -5.94 -16.26 7.77
N ALA A 21 -5.32 -15.08 7.75
CA ALA A 21 -4.44 -14.65 8.84
C ALA A 21 -5.20 -14.03 10.01
N TYR A 22 -6.31 -13.34 9.73
CA TYR A 22 -7.05 -12.55 10.72
C TYR A 22 -8.51 -12.97 10.89
N HIS A 23 -8.99 -13.98 10.14
CA HIS A 23 -10.35 -14.51 10.26
C HIS A 23 -11.42 -13.43 10.13
N MET A 24 -11.13 -12.40 9.33
CA MET A 24 -11.99 -11.22 9.18
C MET A 24 -13.23 -11.51 8.34
N SER A 25 -14.30 -10.76 8.61
CA SER A 25 -15.51 -10.78 7.79
C SER A 25 -15.22 -10.23 6.38
N GLU A 26 -15.99 -10.67 5.38
CA GLU A 26 -15.81 -10.20 3.99
C GLU A 26 -16.09 -8.70 3.86
N GLN A 27 -17.04 -8.18 4.65
CA GLN A 27 -17.40 -6.76 4.70
C GLN A 27 -16.25 -5.89 5.24
N ASP A 28 -15.58 -6.35 6.29
CA ASP A 28 -14.43 -5.65 6.85
C ASP A 28 -13.26 -5.66 5.86
N ILE A 29 -12.98 -6.83 5.27
CA ILE A 29 -11.91 -6.99 4.28
C ILE A 29 -12.09 -6.01 3.12
N GLU A 30 -13.29 -5.94 2.54
CA GLU A 30 -13.60 -5.00 1.45
C GLU A 30 -13.38 -3.55 1.90
N THR A 31 -13.87 -3.20 3.09
CA THR A 31 -13.73 -1.85 3.65
C THR A 31 -12.26 -1.45 3.80
N TYR A 32 -11.42 -2.31 4.39
CA TYR A 32 -10.00 -2.01 4.61
C TYR A 32 -9.20 -1.99 3.33
N ILE A 33 -9.49 -2.89 2.39
CA ILE A 33 -8.83 -2.94 1.09
C ILE A 33 -9.13 -1.69 0.28
N LYS A 34 -10.40 -1.30 0.17
CA LYS A 34 -10.83 -0.10 -0.54
C LYS A 34 -10.20 1.15 0.07
N ARG A 35 -10.19 1.24 1.42
CA ARG A 35 -9.52 2.33 2.15
C ARG A 35 -8.01 2.34 1.90
N PHE A 36 -7.36 1.18 1.97
CA PHE A 36 -5.91 1.06 1.76
C PHE A 36 -5.54 1.55 0.37
N PHE A 37 -6.10 0.97 -0.69
CA PHE A 37 -5.74 1.36 -2.05
C PHE A 37 -6.20 2.78 -2.39
N GLY A 38 -7.41 3.19 -1.97
CA GLY A 38 -7.90 4.54 -2.18
C GLY A 38 -6.97 5.59 -1.57
N ARG A 39 -6.55 5.41 -0.31
CA ARG A 39 -5.62 6.33 0.35
C ARG A 39 -4.20 6.19 -0.18
N PHE A 40 -3.77 4.97 -0.46
CA PHE A 40 -2.41 4.71 -0.90
C PHE A 40 -2.12 5.44 -2.20
N TYR A 41 -2.94 5.31 -3.24
CA TYR A 41 -2.67 6.03 -4.50
C TYR A 41 -2.96 7.54 -4.39
N SER A 42 -4.09 7.94 -3.80
CA SER A 42 -4.45 9.37 -3.70
C SER A 42 -3.48 10.23 -2.89
N GLN A 43 -2.77 9.63 -1.93
CA GLN A 43 -1.83 10.36 -1.06
C GLN A 43 -0.38 10.27 -1.55
N GLN A 44 -0.15 9.82 -2.79
CA GLN A 44 1.20 9.70 -3.35
C GLN A 44 1.95 11.04 -3.42
N PHE A 45 1.26 12.14 -3.71
CA PHE A 45 1.86 13.48 -3.73
C PHE A 45 2.55 13.87 -2.42
N LYS A 46 1.99 13.46 -1.27
CA LYS A 46 2.57 13.73 0.06
C LYS A 46 3.90 13.00 0.27
N ARG A 47 4.13 11.92 -0.46
CA ARG A 47 5.36 11.13 -0.37
C ARG A 47 6.48 11.71 -1.22
N GLN A 48 6.18 12.48 -2.25
CA GLN A 48 7.21 13.12 -3.09
C GLN A 48 8.06 14.13 -2.32
N THR A 49 7.45 14.81 -1.34
CA THR A 49 8.09 15.84 -0.52
C THR A 49 8.59 15.34 0.83
N LEU A 50 8.75 14.02 1.01
CA LEU A 50 9.28 13.46 2.26
C LEU A 50 10.69 13.99 2.55
N PRO A 51 11.01 14.40 3.79
CA PRO A 51 12.36 14.74 4.18
C PRO A 51 13.27 13.50 4.11
N GLU A 52 14.58 13.71 4.07
CA GLU A 52 15.54 12.62 4.16
C GLU A 52 15.42 11.90 5.51
N GLY A 53 15.52 10.58 5.48
CA GLY A 53 15.46 9.75 6.68
C GLY A 53 16.03 8.36 6.42
N PRO A 54 16.70 7.74 7.41
CA PRO A 54 17.29 6.43 7.24
C PRO A 54 16.22 5.35 7.02
N LYS A 55 16.51 4.41 6.13
CA LYS A 55 15.66 3.24 5.90
C LYS A 55 15.84 2.25 7.06
N ILE A 56 14.77 2.03 7.83
CA ILE A 56 14.80 1.11 8.99
C ILE A 56 14.32 -0.30 8.64
N LEU A 57 13.27 -0.42 7.81
CA LEU A 57 12.70 -1.71 7.40
C LEU A 57 13.18 -2.11 6.01
N GLY A 58 12.97 -3.37 5.61
CA GLY A 58 13.25 -3.84 4.25
C GLY A 58 12.50 -3.09 3.13
N ILE A 59 11.45 -2.35 3.49
CA ILE A 59 10.63 -1.49 2.62
C ILE A 59 10.82 0.00 2.94
N SER A 60 10.81 0.84 1.91
CA SER A 60 10.80 2.30 2.02
C SER A 60 9.79 2.90 1.03
N LEU A 61 9.05 3.89 1.52
CA LEU A 61 8.13 4.71 0.72
C LEU A 61 8.81 5.98 0.18
N SER A 62 10.11 6.14 0.40
CA SER A 62 10.84 7.29 -0.12
C SER A 62 10.83 7.26 -1.65
N PRO A 63 10.45 8.37 -2.31
CA PRO A 63 10.47 8.51 -3.77
C PRO A 63 11.91 8.45 -4.32
N ARG A 64 12.90 8.71 -3.46
CA ARG A 64 14.34 8.69 -3.78
C ARG A 64 14.94 7.29 -3.65
N GLY A 65 14.23 6.37 -3.00
CA GLY A 65 14.67 5.01 -2.73
C GLY A 65 13.93 3.96 -3.53
N GLN A 66 13.22 3.07 -2.81
CA GLN A 66 12.66 1.83 -3.34
C GLN A 66 11.32 1.99 -4.08
N TYR A 67 10.55 3.05 -3.81
CA TYR A 67 9.20 3.17 -4.32
C TYR A 67 9.03 4.44 -5.15
N ARG A 68 8.94 4.28 -6.47
CA ARG A 68 8.80 5.38 -7.43
C ARG A 68 7.44 5.32 -8.08
N MET A 69 6.65 6.37 -7.90
CA MET A 69 5.32 6.50 -8.51
C MET A 69 5.00 7.98 -8.76
N PRO A 70 4.42 8.35 -9.92
CA PRO A 70 3.97 9.71 -10.20
C PRO A 70 2.89 10.17 -9.22
N SER A 71 2.82 11.47 -8.94
CA SER A 71 1.88 12.08 -7.98
C SER A 71 0.42 11.95 -8.42
N ASP A 72 0.19 11.98 -9.73
CA ASP A 72 -1.15 12.09 -10.32
C ASP A 72 -1.78 10.73 -10.64
N VAL A 73 -1.20 9.64 -10.14
CA VAL A 73 -1.75 8.30 -10.32
C VAL A 73 -3.06 8.18 -9.55
N LYS A 74 -4.15 8.11 -10.30
CA LYS A 74 -5.45 7.68 -9.78
C LYS A 74 -5.69 6.25 -10.24
N ARG A 75 -5.97 5.36 -9.28
CA ARG A 75 -6.45 4.01 -9.58
C ARG A 75 -7.89 4.15 -10.12
N LYS A 76 -8.11 3.77 -11.38
CA LYS A 76 -9.45 3.63 -11.97
C LYS A 76 -10.17 2.43 -11.39
#